data_AF-A0A963T441-F1
#
_entry.id   AF-A0A963T441-F1
#
_cell.length_a   1.000
_cell.length_b   1.000
_cell.length_c   1.000
_cell.angle_alpha   90.00
_cell.angle_beta   90.00
_cell.angle_gamma   90.00
#
_symmetry.space_group_name_H-M   'P 1'
#
loop_
_entity.id
_entity.type
_entity.pdbx_description
1 polymer ?
#
loop_
_entity_poly.entity_id
_entity_poly.type
_entity_poly.pdbx_seq_one_letter_code
_entity_poly.pdbx_strand_id
1 'polypeptide(L)' 'MSGKSTGGGGEGKNTLYCSFCGKSQHEVRKLIAGPTVFICDECVELCMDIIREESKSSLVKAG' A
#
# COMPACT_ATOMS: atom_id res chain seq x y z
N MET A 1 17.36 8.73 -0.88
CA MET A 1 16.34 7.93 -0.17
C MET A 1 16.64 8.02 1.31
N SER A 2 16.21 9.11 1.96
CA SER A 2 16.40 9.29 3.40
C SER A 2 15.04 9.57 4.01
N GLY A 3 14.29 8.50 4.28
CA GLY A 3 13.10 8.56 5.12
C GLY A 3 13.53 8.81 6.55
N LYS A 4 13.36 10.05 7.00
CA LYS A 4 13.53 10.46 8.40
C LYS A 4 12.23 10.14 9.13
N SER A 5 12.30 9.38 10.22
CA SER A 5 11.24 9.37 11.24
C SER A 5 11.85 9.33 12.64
N THR A 6 11.78 10.48 13.30
CA THR A 6 12.03 10.73 14.72
C THR A 6 10.74 10.58 15.54
N GLY A 7 10.85 10.04 16.76
CA GLY A 7 9.85 10.11 17.85
C GLY A 7 8.86 8.94 17.87
N GLY A 8 8.47 8.34 19.00
CA GLY A 8 8.68 8.62 20.41
C GLY A 8 7.47 8.08 21.19
N GLY A 9 7.69 7.29 22.24
CA GLY A 9 6.69 7.02 23.29
C GLY A 9 5.79 5.80 23.10
N GLY A 10 6.02 4.79 23.96
CA GLY A 10 4.98 4.04 24.67
C GLY A 10 3.97 3.20 23.89
N GLU A 11 4.09 1.87 24.04
CA GLU A 11 3.15 0.81 23.62
C GLU A 11 3.16 0.41 22.13
N GLY A 12 3.31 -0.90 21.88
CA GLY A 12 3.07 -1.51 20.57
C GLY A 12 4.28 -2.22 19.97
N LYS A 13 4.60 -3.41 20.48
CA LYS A 13 5.66 -4.29 19.95
C LYS A 13 5.40 -4.83 18.52
N ASN A 14 4.37 -4.36 17.81
CA ASN A 14 3.99 -4.89 16.49
C ASN A 14 3.32 -3.82 15.59
N THR A 15 3.92 -2.64 15.42
CA THR A 15 3.43 -1.71 14.38
C THR A 15 3.57 -2.39 13.02
N LEU A 16 2.46 -2.53 12.30
CA LEU A 16 2.44 -3.09 10.95
C LEU A 16 2.70 -1.99 9.92
N TYR A 17 3.37 -2.37 8.83
CA TYR A 17 3.74 -1.46 7.74
C TYR A 17 3.27 -2.03 6.40
N CYS A 18 2.73 -1.18 5.54
CA CYS A 18 2.39 -1.55 4.18
C CYS A 18 3.65 -1.97 3.41
N SER A 19 3.63 -3.17 2.82
CA SER A 19 4.75 -3.71 2.07
C SER A 19 5.02 -2.96 0.76
N PHE A 20 4.07 -2.15 0.29
CA PHE A 20 4.17 -1.43 -0.98
C PHE A 20 4.64 0.02 -0.81
N CYS A 21 4.06 0.77 0.15
CA CYS A 21 4.39 2.19 0.36
C CYS A 21 5.20 2.46 1.62
N GLY A 22 5.37 1.49 2.52
CA GLY A 22 6.13 1.63 3.77
C GLY A 22 5.42 2.41 4.87
N LYS A 23 4.19 2.91 4.65
CA LYS A 23 3.40 3.60 5.68
C LYS A 23 2.98 2.65 6.80
N SER A 24 3.01 3.13 8.04
CA SER A 24 2.54 2.40 9.21
C SER A 24 1.01 2.32 9.27
N GLN A 25 0.49 1.37 10.06
CA GLN A 25 -0.96 1.23 10.29
C GLN A 25 -1.64 2.50 10.83
N HIS A 26 -0.87 3.41 11.43
CA HIS A 26 -1.37 4.67 11.98
C HIS A 26 -1.42 5.78 10.93
N GLU A 27 -0.67 5.65 9.84
CA GLU A 27 -0.60 6.61 8.74
C GLU A 27 -1.63 6.35 7.63
N VAL A 28 -2.29 5.20 7.66
CA VAL A 28 -3.27 4.78 6.66
C VAL A 28 -4.63 4.57 7.30
N ARG A 29 -5.69 4.72 6.51
CA ARG A 29 -7.06 4.55 7.01
C ARG A 29 -7.41 3.09 7.19
N LYS A 30 -6.91 2.21 6.32
CA LYS A 30 -7.04 0.75 6.47
C LYS A 30 -5.74 0.07 6.07
N LEU A 31 -5.33 -0.91 6.86
CA LEU A 31 -4.23 -1.81 6.53
C LEU A 31 -4.75 -3.26 6.55
N ILE A 32 -4.65 -3.95 5.42
CA ILE A 32 -5.06 -5.34 5.25
C ILE A 32 -3.85 -6.22 5.56
N ALA A 33 -4.01 -7.11 6.53
CA ALA A 33 -2.96 -8.02 6.97
C ALA A 33 -3.13 -9.44 6.42
N GLY A 34 -2.17 -9.87 5.60
CA GLY A 34 -2.00 -11.26 5.21
C GLY A 34 -0.95 -11.97 6.06
N PRO A 35 -0.78 -13.30 5.89
CA PRO A 35 0.21 -14.08 6.63
C PRO A 35 1.67 -13.60 6.45
N THR A 36 2.00 -13.04 5.29
CA THR A 36 3.38 -12.65 4.92
C THR A 36 3.49 -11.25 4.30
N VAL A 37 2.37 -10.60 3.98
CA VAL A 37 2.33 -9.34 3.23
C VAL A 37 1.20 -8.45 3.74
N PHE A 38 1.45 -7.14 3.74
CA PHE A 38 0.50 -6.14 4.20
C PHE A 38 0.28 -5.10 3.11
N ILE A 39 -0.97 -4.67 2.91
CA ILE A 39 -1.31 -3.65 1.90
C ILE A 39 -2.31 -2.64 2.47
N CYS A 40 -2.11 -1.36 2.22
CA CYS A 40 -3.03 -0.30 2.65
C CYS A 40 -4.09 0.03 1.58
N ASP A 41 -5.15 0.73 1.99
CA ASP A 41 -6.24 1.14 1.09
C ASP A 41 -5.76 1.96 -0.11
N GLU A 42 -4.85 2.92 0.11
CA GLU A 42 -4.30 3.74 -0.98
C GLU A 42 -3.57 2.89 -2.04
N CYS A 43 -2.78 1.90 -1.61
CA CYS A 43 -2.09 1.00 -2.54
C CYS A 43 -3.08 0.10 -3.28
N VAL A 44 -4.16 -0.33 -2.62
CA VAL A 44 -5.22 -1.10 -3.28
C VAL A 44 -5.90 -0.27 -4.38
N GLU A 45 -6.24 0.99 -4.09
CA GLU A 45 -6.86 1.90 -5.09
C GLU A 45 -5.94 2.12 -6.28
N LEU A 46 -4.66 2.44 -6.04
CA LEU A 46 -3.68 2.60 -7.10
C LEU A 46 -3.51 1.33 -7.94
N CYS A 47 -3.42 0.15 -7.31
CA CYS A 47 -3.35 -1.11 -8.03
C CYS A 47 -4.63 -1.37 -8.84
N MET A 48 -5.81 -1.06 -8.30
CA MET A 48 -7.08 -1.20 -9.02
C MET A 48 -7.14 -0.30 -10.25
N ASP A 49 -6.67 0.94 -10.15
CA ASP A 49 -6.65 1.87 -11.28
C ASP A 49 -5.74 1.38 -12.40
N ILE A 50 -4.53 0.92 -12.07
CA ILE A 50 -3.60 0.31 -13.03
C ILE A 50 -4.24 -0.89 -13.75
N ILE A 51 -4.88 -1.81 -13.00
CA ILE A 51 -5.54 -3.00 -13.56
C ILE A 51 -6.71 -2.62 -14.48
N ARG A 52 -7.48 -1.59 -14.10
CA ARG A 52 -8.61 -1.09 -14.89
C ARG A 52 -8.16 -0.40 -16.17
N GLU A 53 -7.05 0.34 -16.13
CA GLU A 53 -6.45 0.95 -17.31
C GLU A 53 -5.94 -0.11 -18.29
N GLU A 54 -5.27 -1.15 -17.79
CA GLU A 54 -4.80 -2.26 -18.64
C GLU A 54 -5.97 -2.96 -19.36
N SER A 55 -7.05 -3.24 -18.62
CA SER A 55 -8.26 -3.88 -19.17
C SER A 55 -8.91 -3.07 -20.31
N LYS A 56 -8.76 -1.74 -20.29
CA LYS A 56 -9.29 -0.85 -21.34
C LYS A 56 -8.32 -0.73 -22.53
N SER A 57 -7.03 -0.93 -22.30
CA SER A 57 -5.97 -0.84 -23.31
C SER A 57 -5.81 -2.14 -24.13
N SER A 58 -6.26 -3.30 -23.62
CA SER A 58 -6.23 -4.56 -24.38
C SER A 58 -7.13 -4.58 -25.63
N LEU A 59 -8.01 -3.58 -25.82
CA LEU A 59 -8.78 -3.37 -27.06
C LEU A 59 -8.00 -2.60 -28.14
N VAL A 60 -6.87 -1.96 -27.80
CA VAL A 60 -6.05 -1.11 -28.69
C VAL A 60 -4.77 -1.83 -29.15
N LYS A 61 -4.80 -3.15 -29.27
CA LYS A 61 -3.71 -3.92 -29.89
C LYS A 61 -4.20 -5.05 -30.80
N ALA A 62 -5.25 -4.73 -31.58
CA ALA A 62 -5.75 -5.52 -32.69
C ALA A 62 -6.00 -4.64 -33.93
N GLY A 63 -5.11 -3.68 -34.19
CA GLY A 63 -5.11 -2.81 -35.37
C GLY A 63 -3.69 -2.61 -35.87
#